data_AF-A0A6B8T6P2-F1
#
_entry.id   AF-A0A6B8T6P2-F1
#
_cell.length_a   1.000
_cell.length_b   1.000
_cell.length_c   1.000
_cell.angle_alpha   90.00
_cell.angle_beta   90.00
_cell.angle_gamma   90.00
#
_symmetry.space_group_name_H-M   'P 1'
#
loop_
_entity.id
_entity.type
_entity.pdbx_description
1 polymer ?
#
loop_
_entity_poly.entity_id
_entity_poly.type
_entity_poly.pdbx_seq_one_letter_code
_entity_poly.pdbx_strand_id
1 'polypeptide(L)'
;MEKIIILLLIVVILLLLSDKMPITLSKKRAPQPKATPIPKTAPLTSVMGESRFVPPAKVATTAIPLTEKEQQDILTEWEEEPTIDLEDEEEDLRSYRTEEEDNDFATGLSFEDLEKVATFLSEDKEEVTADNIELLQKVEGTSLLEAIEKALPQATLKVSVLLEKALPKTVESKMEFDIREFV
;
A
#
# COMPACT_ATOMS: atom_id res chain seq x y z
N MET A 1 15.81 -3.69 39.38
CA MET A 1 14.43 -3.19 39.29
C MET A 1 14.43 -1.66 39.14
N GLU A 2 14.87 -0.89 40.13
CA GLU A 2 14.85 0.59 40.12
C GLU A 2 15.63 1.23 38.96
N LYS A 3 16.83 0.73 38.65
CA LYS A 3 17.68 1.26 37.57
C LYS A 3 17.04 1.15 36.17
N ILE A 4 16.24 0.09 35.94
CA ILE A 4 15.55 -0.16 34.67
C ILE A 4 14.39 0.84 34.51
N ILE A 5 13.67 1.08 35.61
CA ILE A 5 12.58 2.05 35.68
C ILE A 5 13.12 3.47 35.42
N ILE A 6 14.26 3.84 36.02
CA ILE A 6 14.91 5.14 35.80
C ILE A 6 15.33 5.31 34.33
N LEU A 7 15.92 4.29 33.72
CA LEU A 7 16.38 4.34 32.32
C LEU A 7 15.19 4.51 31.35
N LEU A 8 14.11 3.74 31.53
CA LEU A 8 12.89 3.86 30.72
C LEU A 8 12.26 5.25 30.85
N LEU A 9 12.23 5.81 32.05
CA LEU A 9 11.65 7.13 32.30
C LEU A 9 12.44 8.24 31.59
N ILE A 10 13.78 8.16 31.57
CA ILE A 10 14.64 9.11 30.84
C ILE A 10 14.37 9.06 29.33
N VAL A 11 14.22 7.86 28.76
CA VAL A 11 13.94 7.67 27.33
C VAL A 11 12.58 8.26 26.95
N VAL A 12 11.54 8.02 27.76
CA VAL A 12 10.19 8.58 27.54
C VAL A 12 10.21 10.11 27.60
N ILE A 13 10.94 10.70 28.57
CA ILE A 13 11.10 12.16 28.65
C ILE A 13 11.78 12.73 27.40
N LEU A 14 12.85 12.10 26.91
CA LEU A 14 13.54 12.56 25.69
C LEU A 14 12.64 12.49 24.43
N LEU A 15 11.82 11.44 24.32
CA LEU A 15 10.83 11.31 23.25
C LEU A 15 9.78 12.42 23.33
N LEU A 16 9.25 12.70 24.53
CA LEU A 16 8.27 13.78 24.75
C LEU A 16 8.84 15.18 24.47
N LEU A 17 10.12 15.42 24.75
CA LEU A 17 10.79 16.67 24.38
C LEU A 17 11.00 16.79 22.86
N SER A 18 11.30 15.68 22.19
CA SER A 18 11.48 15.64 20.73
C SER A 18 10.17 15.85 19.97
N ASP A 19 9.05 15.35 20.52
CA ASP A 19 7.71 15.49 19.95
C ASP A 19 7.17 16.94 20.00
N LYS A 20 7.70 17.78 20.90
CA LYS A 20 7.28 19.19 21.05
C LYS A 20 8.21 20.20 20.41
N MET A 21 9.38 19.81 19.91
CA MET A 21 10.38 20.75 19.38
C MET A 21 10.69 20.42 17.92
N PRO A 22 10.32 21.25 16.94
CA PRO A 22 10.86 21.10 15.59
C PRO A 22 12.36 21.36 15.69
N ILE A 23 13.14 20.30 15.43
CA ILE A 23 14.59 20.36 15.28
C ILE A 23 14.89 21.25 14.07
N THR A 24 14.89 22.56 14.28
CA THR A 24 15.41 23.53 13.33
C THR A 24 16.93 23.50 13.47
N LEU A 25 17.52 22.56 12.75
CA LEU A 25 18.97 22.46 12.59
C LEU A 25 19.45 23.76 11.91
N SER A 26 19.88 24.74 12.71
CA SER A 26 20.43 25.99 12.20
C SER A 26 21.77 25.72 11.53
N LYS A 27 21.72 25.55 10.20
CA LYS A 27 22.89 25.44 9.35
C LYS A 27 23.65 26.76 9.39
N LYS A 28 24.94 26.70 9.75
CA LYS A 28 25.83 27.85 9.82
C LYS A 28 25.81 28.67 8.53
N ARG A 29 25.75 29.99 8.72
CA ARG A 29 25.78 31.06 7.73
C ARG A 29 27.09 31.01 6.92
N ALA A 30 26.98 30.95 5.60
CA ALA A 30 28.02 31.24 4.61
C ALA A 30 27.46 32.28 3.61
N PRO A 31 28.30 33.13 2.99
CA PRO A 31 27.88 34.39 2.38
C PRO A 31 27.09 34.19 1.07
N GLN A 32 26.14 35.08 0.82
CA GLN A 32 25.25 35.03 -0.34
C GLN A 32 25.99 35.23 -1.67
N PRO A 33 25.75 34.37 -2.68
CA PRO A 33 26.02 34.70 -4.06
C PRO A 33 24.83 35.47 -4.66
N LYS A 34 25.16 36.55 -5.36
CA LYS A 34 24.28 37.42 -6.13
C LYS A 34 23.40 36.61 -7.10
N ALA A 35 22.11 36.94 -7.13
CA ALA A 35 21.12 36.34 -8.02
C ALA A 35 21.60 36.35 -9.48
N THR A 36 21.73 35.15 -10.04
CA THR A 36 21.87 34.89 -11.48
C THR A 36 20.53 34.28 -11.91
N PRO A 37 19.91 34.74 -13.02
CA PRO A 37 18.57 34.33 -13.41
C PRO A 37 18.52 32.84 -13.76
N ILE A 38 17.46 32.17 -13.27
CA ILE A 38 17.21 30.73 -13.45
C ILE A 38 17.02 30.43 -14.96
N PRO A 39 17.74 29.45 -15.54
CA PRO A 39 17.41 28.92 -16.86
C PRO A 39 16.12 28.10 -16.75
N LYS A 40 15.19 28.33 -17.69
CA LYS A 40 13.89 27.66 -17.80
C LYS A 40 14.06 26.14 -17.78
N THR A 41 13.57 25.48 -16.73
CA THR A 41 13.48 24.03 -16.63
C THR A 41 12.49 23.50 -17.67
N ALA A 42 12.89 22.40 -18.31
CA ALA A 42 12.10 21.64 -19.27
C ALA A 42 10.72 21.24 -18.71
N PRO A 43 9.68 21.13 -19.56
CA PRO A 43 8.34 20.78 -19.11
C PRO A 43 8.33 19.33 -18.63
N LEU A 44 7.90 19.12 -17.39
CA LEU A 44 7.42 17.83 -16.91
C LEU A 44 6.33 17.37 -17.88
N THR A 45 6.29 16.07 -18.20
CA THR A 45 5.24 15.46 -19.02
C THR A 45 3.90 15.62 -18.31
N SER A 46 3.20 16.71 -18.60
CA SER A 46 1.87 17.00 -18.08
C SER A 46 0.85 16.17 -18.85
N VAL A 47 0.28 15.15 -18.19
CA VAL A 47 -0.83 14.34 -18.73
C VAL A 47 -2.11 15.18 -18.89
N MET A 48 -2.20 16.33 -18.21
CA MET A 48 -3.40 17.16 -18.13
C MET A 48 -3.39 18.38 -19.07
N GLY A 49 -2.34 18.53 -19.90
CA GLY A 49 -2.12 19.73 -20.72
C GLY A 49 -1.75 20.96 -19.88
N GLU A 50 -1.02 21.93 -20.44
CA GLU A 50 -0.80 23.20 -19.75
C GLU A 50 -2.11 23.99 -19.65
N SER A 51 -2.56 24.29 -18.43
CA SER A 51 -3.75 25.12 -18.22
C SER A 51 -3.43 26.57 -18.62
N ARG A 52 -4.03 27.04 -19.72
CA ARG A 52 -4.04 28.47 -20.03
C ARG A 52 -5.08 29.14 -19.13
N PHE A 53 -4.60 29.88 -18.12
CA PHE A 53 -5.47 30.75 -17.34
C PHE A 53 -6.05 31.83 -18.26
N VAL A 54 -7.36 31.73 -18.54
CA VAL A 54 -8.12 32.80 -19.18
C VAL A 54 -8.70 33.65 -18.04
N PRO A 55 -8.27 34.91 -17.87
CA PRO A 55 -8.88 35.78 -16.88
C PRO A 55 -10.38 35.90 -17.21
N PRO A 56 -11.28 35.76 -16.22
CA PRO A 56 -12.71 35.87 -16.48
C PRO A 56 -12.96 37.24 -17.10
N ALA A 57 -13.53 37.25 -18.31
CA ALA A 57 -14.14 38.47 -18.85
C ALA A 57 -15.11 38.98 -17.78
N LYS A 58 -15.13 40.29 -17.54
CA LYS A 58 -16.08 40.94 -16.62
C LYS A 58 -17.51 40.62 -17.09
N VAL A 59 -18.03 39.48 -16.67
CA VAL A 59 -19.45 39.18 -16.70
C VAL A 59 -20.01 40.03 -15.56
N ALA A 60 -20.76 41.07 -15.92
CA ALA A 60 -21.60 41.73 -14.95
C ALA A 60 -22.39 40.62 -14.25
N THR A 61 -22.17 40.46 -12.95
CA THR A 61 -22.95 39.54 -12.12
C THR A 61 -24.37 40.06 -12.08
N THR A 62 -25.17 39.73 -13.09
CA THR A 62 -26.61 39.62 -12.93
C THR A 62 -26.80 38.38 -12.09
N ALA A 63 -26.70 38.56 -10.77
CA ALA A 63 -27.25 37.60 -9.83
C ALA A 63 -28.75 37.54 -10.15
N ILE A 64 -29.15 36.53 -10.91
CA ILE A 64 -30.55 36.16 -11.01
C ILE A 64 -30.88 35.67 -9.59
N PRO A 65 -31.76 36.36 -8.84
CA PRO A 65 -32.17 35.85 -7.54
C PRO A 65 -32.85 34.50 -7.79
N LEU A 66 -32.24 33.42 -7.29
CA LEU A 66 -32.88 32.11 -7.31
C LEU A 66 -34.24 32.25 -6.63
N THR A 67 -35.29 31.84 -7.33
CA THR A 67 -36.66 31.95 -6.81
C THR A 67 -36.79 30.96 -5.64
N GLU A 68 -37.57 31.29 -4.60
CA GLU A 68 -37.81 30.39 -3.45
C GLU A 68 -38.29 28.98 -3.86
N LYS A 69 -38.85 28.84 -5.07
CA LYS A 69 -39.21 27.55 -5.68
C LYS A 69 -37.99 26.73 -6.09
N GLU A 70 -37.02 27.34 -6.76
CA GLU A 70 -35.79 26.65 -7.18
C GLU A 70 -34.95 26.24 -5.98
N GLN A 71 -34.96 27.04 -4.90
CA GLN A 71 -34.29 26.67 -3.65
C GLN A 71 -34.99 25.50 -2.93
N GLN A 72 -36.33 25.44 -3.00
CA GLN A 72 -37.10 24.30 -2.47
C GLN A 72 -36.90 23.03 -3.31
N ASP A 73 -36.86 23.15 -4.64
CA ASP A 73 -36.62 22.01 -5.53
C ASP A 73 -35.23 21.39 -5.28
N ILE A 74 -34.19 22.22 -5.12
CA ILE A 74 -32.85 21.74 -4.75
C ILE A 74 -32.88 21.06 -3.38
N LEU A 75 -33.52 21.68 -2.38
CA LEU A 75 -33.58 21.11 -1.02
C LEU A 75 -34.33 19.76 -1.00
N THR A 76 -35.36 19.62 -1.84
CA THR A 76 -36.14 18.37 -1.98
C THR A 76 -35.30 17.26 -2.63
N GLU A 77 -34.46 17.59 -3.62
CA GLU A 77 -33.54 16.65 -4.28
C GLU A 77 -32.46 16.08 -3.33
N TRP A 78 -32.01 16.86 -2.34
CA TRP A 78 -31.04 16.39 -1.32
C TRP A 78 -31.68 15.67 -0.13
N GLU A 79 -33.00 15.81 0.06
CA GLU A 79 -33.76 15.20 1.16
C GLU A 79 -34.38 13.85 0.76
N GLU A 80 -34.49 13.60 -0.55
CA GLU A 80 -34.81 12.29 -1.12
C GLU A 80 -33.55 11.40 -1.07
N GLU A 81 -33.35 10.69 0.04
CA GLU A 81 -32.31 9.66 0.09
C GLU A 81 -32.57 8.65 -1.03
N PRO A 82 -31.69 8.52 -2.03
CA PRO A 82 -31.88 7.49 -3.04
C PRO A 82 -31.87 6.16 -2.30
N THR A 83 -32.94 5.37 -2.47
CA THR A 83 -32.97 3.98 -2.02
C THR A 83 -32.03 3.20 -2.91
N ILE A 84 -30.73 3.33 -2.66
CA ILE A 84 -29.67 2.63 -3.36
C ILE A 84 -29.79 1.17 -2.91
N ASP A 85 -30.11 0.29 -3.85
CA ASP A 85 -30.01 -1.14 -3.61
C ASP A 85 -28.53 -1.52 -3.69
N LEU A 86 -27.95 -1.80 -2.52
CA LEU A 86 -26.54 -2.15 -2.39
C LEU A 86 -26.23 -3.47 -3.12
N GLU A 87 -27.22 -4.36 -3.31
CA GLU A 87 -27.05 -5.62 -4.02
C GLU A 87 -26.88 -5.39 -5.53
N ASP A 88 -27.69 -4.49 -6.12
CA ASP A 88 -27.58 -4.08 -7.53
C ASP A 88 -26.27 -3.32 -7.80
N GLU A 89 -25.86 -2.41 -6.91
CA GLU A 89 -24.59 -1.70 -7.04
C GLU A 89 -23.39 -2.67 -6.95
N GLU A 90 -23.45 -3.68 -6.08
CA GLU A 90 -22.42 -4.72 -6.02
C GLU A 90 -22.37 -5.53 -7.32
N GLU A 91 -23.51 -5.88 -7.92
CA GLU A 91 -23.57 -6.58 -9.21
C GLU A 91 -22.93 -5.75 -10.34
N ASP A 92 -23.25 -4.45 -10.40
CA ASP A 92 -22.63 -3.52 -11.35
C ASP A 92 -21.11 -3.44 -11.12
N LEU A 93 -20.65 -3.33 -9.87
CA LEU A 93 -19.22 -3.31 -9.55
C LEU A 93 -18.52 -4.64 -9.88
N ARG A 94 -19.19 -5.77 -9.72
CA ARG A 94 -18.67 -7.08 -10.12
C ARG A 94 -18.48 -7.17 -11.64
N SER A 95 -19.28 -6.47 -12.44
CA SER A 95 -19.11 -6.44 -13.90
C SER A 95 -17.83 -5.72 -14.35
N TYR A 96 -17.34 -4.76 -13.54
CA TYR A 96 -16.07 -4.08 -13.76
C TYR A 96 -14.87 -4.82 -13.16
N ARG A 97 -15.09 -5.86 -12.35
CA ARG A 97 -14.01 -6.66 -11.77
C ARG A 97 -13.31 -7.46 -12.87
N THR A 98 -12.02 -7.21 -13.05
CA THR A 98 -11.13 -8.06 -13.84
C THR A 98 -10.52 -9.13 -12.94
N GLU A 99 -10.68 -10.40 -13.31
CA GLU A 99 -10.22 -11.55 -12.52
C GLU A 99 -8.69 -11.61 -12.34
N GLU A 100 -7.93 -10.88 -13.16
CA GLU A 100 -6.47 -10.86 -13.13
C GLU A 100 -5.87 -9.97 -12.01
N GLU A 101 -6.59 -8.96 -11.49
CA GLU A 101 -6.01 -7.99 -10.54
C GLU A 101 -6.31 -8.26 -9.06
N ASP A 102 -7.39 -9.00 -8.74
CA ASP A 102 -7.94 -9.04 -7.38
C ASP A 102 -7.50 -10.25 -6.53
N ASN A 103 -6.89 -11.28 -7.12
CA ASN A 103 -6.56 -12.53 -6.40
C ASN A 103 -5.30 -12.43 -5.53
N ASP A 104 -4.48 -11.41 -5.73
CA ASP A 104 -3.16 -11.33 -5.11
C ASP A 104 -3.19 -10.80 -3.66
N PHE A 105 -4.19 -9.98 -3.31
CA PHE A 105 -4.33 -9.40 -1.97
C PHE A 105 -5.30 -10.19 -1.07
N ALA A 106 -6.08 -11.11 -1.63
CA ALA A 106 -7.04 -11.94 -0.89
C ALA A 106 -6.39 -13.18 -0.23
N THR A 107 -5.07 -13.18 -0.04
CA THR A 107 -4.27 -14.30 0.50
C THR A 107 -4.38 -14.46 2.02
N GLY A 108 -5.08 -13.53 2.69
CA GLY A 108 -5.28 -13.55 4.14
C GLY A 108 -4.01 -13.23 4.94
N LEU A 109 -3.03 -12.57 4.32
CA LEU A 109 -1.79 -12.15 4.95
C LEU A 109 -1.96 -10.77 5.60
N SER A 110 -1.59 -10.66 6.88
CA SER A 110 -1.53 -9.36 7.55
C SER A 110 -0.18 -8.67 7.31
N PHE A 111 -0.12 -7.35 7.52
CA PHE A 111 1.14 -6.60 7.42
C PHE A 111 2.21 -7.12 8.39
N GLU A 112 1.80 -7.52 9.60
CA GLU A 112 2.69 -8.11 10.59
C GLU A 112 3.24 -9.46 10.14
N ASP A 113 2.44 -10.26 9.43
CA ASP A 113 2.91 -11.53 8.86
C ASP A 113 3.89 -11.30 7.71
N LEU A 114 3.68 -10.26 6.90
CA LEU A 114 4.63 -9.86 5.86
C LEU A 114 5.96 -9.38 6.45
N GLU A 115 5.92 -8.63 7.55
CA GLU A 115 7.13 -8.20 8.27
C GLU A 115 7.90 -9.40 8.84
N LYS A 116 7.20 -10.41 9.37
CA LYS A 116 7.83 -11.67 9.81
C LYS A 116 8.50 -12.39 8.64
N VAL A 117 7.85 -12.49 7.48
CA VAL A 117 8.46 -13.10 6.28
C VAL A 117 9.70 -12.31 5.84
N ALA A 118 9.62 -10.98 5.80
CA ALA A 118 10.74 -10.14 5.39
C ALA A 118 11.94 -10.24 6.36
N THR A 119 11.69 -10.22 7.67
CA THR A 119 12.75 -10.39 8.69
C THR A 119 13.33 -11.80 8.66
N PHE A 120 12.51 -12.82 8.47
CA PHE A 120 12.94 -14.21 8.33
C PHE A 120 13.85 -14.41 7.11
N LEU A 121 13.49 -13.86 5.95
CA LEU A 121 14.30 -13.92 4.73
C LEU A 121 15.60 -13.10 4.84
N SER A 122 15.63 -12.10 5.72
CA SER A 122 16.78 -11.22 5.95
C SER A 122 17.80 -11.81 6.92
N GLU A 123 17.37 -12.49 7.98
CA GLU A 123 18.27 -12.97 9.03
C GLU A 123 19.01 -14.28 8.70
N ASP A 124 18.73 -14.94 7.57
CA ASP A 124 19.32 -16.25 7.17
C ASP A 124 19.26 -17.31 8.29
N LYS A 125 18.32 -17.16 9.22
CA LYS A 125 18.11 -18.11 10.31
C LYS A 125 17.23 -19.24 9.79
N GLU A 126 17.83 -20.42 9.67
CA GLU A 126 17.23 -21.67 9.21
C GLU A 126 16.16 -22.26 10.15
N GLU A 127 15.66 -21.52 11.13
CA GLU A 127 14.60 -21.97 12.03
C GLU A 127 13.25 -21.92 11.32
N VAL A 128 13.00 -22.97 10.56
CA VAL A 128 11.74 -23.20 9.87
C VAL A 128 10.69 -23.66 10.90
N THR A 129 9.81 -22.75 11.32
CA THR A 129 8.60 -23.08 12.11
C THR A 129 7.44 -23.40 11.17
N ALA A 130 6.42 -24.13 11.66
CA ALA A 130 5.23 -24.46 10.88
C ALA A 130 4.50 -23.20 10.38
N ASP A 131 4.39 -22.19 11.24
CA ASP A 131 3.74 -20.91 10.91
C ASP A 131 4.49 -20.17 9.80
N ASN A 132 5.83 -20.15 9.83
CA ASN A 132 6.64 -19.50 8.79
C ASN A 132 6.49 -20.22 7.45
N ILE A 133 6.39 -21.55 7.42
CA ILE A 133 6.14 -22.31 6.19
C ILE A 133 4.78 -21.94 5.60
N GLU A 134 3.73 -21.89 6.41
CA GLU A 134 2.38 -21.53 5.94
C GLU A 134 2.36 -20.10 5.37
N LEU A 135 3.04 -19.16 6.03
CA LEU A 135 3.19 -17.79 5.52
C LEU A 135 3.98 -17.74 4.21
N LEU A 136 5.08 -18.50 4.11
CA LEU A 136 5.89 -18.59 2.88
C LEU A 136 5.10 -19.20 1.72
N GLN A 137 4.28 -20.23 1.96
CA GLN A 137 3.41 -20.83 0.95
C GLN A 137 2.30 -19.88 0.48
N LYS A 138 1.76 -19.05 1.39
CA LYS A 138 0.76 -18.03 1.04
C LYS A 138 1.36 -16.87 0.25
N VAL A 139 2.62 -16.54 0.49
CA VAL A 139 3.35 -15.49 -0.25
C VAL A 139 3.87 -16.01 -1.60
N GLU A 140 4.18 -17.31 -1.70
CA GLU A 140 4.66 -17.91 -2.95
C GLU A 140 3.65 -17.74 -4.09
N GLY A 141 4.14 -17.26 -5.24
CA GLY A 141 3.31 -17.03 -6.43
C GLY A 141 2.46 -15.76 -6.40
N THR A 142 2.60 -14.90 -5.40
CA THR A 142 1.88 -13.61 -5.30
C THR A 142 2.76 -12.43 -5.72
N SER A 143 2.14 -11.33 -6.15
CA SER A 143 2.86 -10.05 -6.39
C SER A 143 3.51 -9.47 -5.13
N LEU A 144 3.11 -9.91 -3.93
CA LEU A 144 3.77 -9.55 -2.68
C LEU A 144 5.20 -10.09 -2.63
N LEU A 145 5.45 -11.30 -3.15
CA LEU A 145 6.79 -11.85 -3.23
C LEU A 145 7.67 -11.04 -4.20
N GLU A 146 7.12 -10.60 -5.34
CA GLU A 146 7.83 -9.73 -6.27
C GLU A 146 8.16 -8.37 -5.63
N ALA A 147 7.23 -7.81 -4.85
CA ALA A 147 7.46 -6.59 -4.09
C ALA A 147 8.56 -6.77 -3.03
N ILE A 148 8.56 -7.91 -2.32
CA ILE A 148 9.63 -8.28 -1.40
C ILE A 148 10.95 -8.46 -2.15
N GLU A 149 10.96 -9.08 -3.33
CA GLU A 149 12.17 -9.28 -4.14
C GLU A 149 12.81 -7.95 -4.57
N LYS A 150 12.00 -6.94 -4.88
CA LYS A 150 12.48 -5.58 -5.15
C LYS A 150 13.17 -4.94 -3.94
N ALA A 151 12.75 -5.28 -2.71
CA ALA A 151 13.34 -4.77 -1.48
C ALA A 151 14.53 -5.62 -0.99
N LEU A 152 14.44 -6.95 -1.13
CA LEU A 152 15.43 -7.94 -0.72
C LEU A 152 15.79 -8.84 -1.91
N PRO A 153 16.98 -8.63 -2.52
CA PRO A 153 17.44 -9.48 -3.60
C PRO A 153 17.51 -10.95 -3.14
N GLN A 154 17.10 -11.87 -4.00
CA GLN A 154 17.04 -13.32 -3.73
C GLN A 154 15.93 -13.78 -2.78
N ALA A 155 14.96 -12.93 -2.43
CA ALA A 155 13.80 -13.35 -1.63
C ALA A 155 13.09 -14.58 -2.23
N THR A 156 12.72 -14.52 -3.51
CA THR A 156 12.06 -15.61 -4.24
C THR A 156 12.86 -16.92 -4.20
N LEU A 157 14.17 -16.87 -4.44
CA LEU A 157 15.02 -18.07 -4.36
C LEU A 157 15.07 -18.64 -2.93
N LYS A 158 15.17 -17.78 -1.92
CA LYS A 158 15.19 -18.23 -0.51
C LYS A 158 13.86 -18.86 -0.10
N VAL A 159 12.73 -18.28 -0.49
CA VAL A 159 11.39 -18.85 -0.23
C VAL A 159 11.31 -20.25 -0.80
N SER A 160 11.64 -20.45 -2.09
CA SER A 160 11.57 -21.77 -2.72
C SER A 160 12.52 -22.79 -2.09
N VAL A 161 13.76 -22.40 -1.76
CA VAL A 161 14.72 -23.29 -1.09
C VAL A 161 14.25 -23.70 0.31
N LEU A 162 13.67 -22.76 1.06
CA LEU A 162 13.15 -23.02 2.41
C LEU A 162 11.90 -23.89 2.37
N LEU A 163 11.00 -23.66 1.41
CA LEU A 163 9.83 -24.51 1.20
C LEU A 163 10.24 -25.92 0.76
N GLU A 164 11.18 -26.07 -0.18
CA GLU A 164 11.68 -27.38 -0.61
C GLU A 164 12.31 -28.17 0.55
N LYS A 165 13.04 -27.49 1.44
CA LYS A 165 13.62 -28.12 2.64
C LYS A 165 12.57 -28.47 3.70
N ALA A 166 11.50 -27.68 3.80
CA ALA A 166 10.41 -27.86 4.73
C ALA A 166 9.42 -28.96 4.31
N LEU A 167 9.21 -29.12 3.01
CA LEU A 167 8.39 -30.17 2.44
C LEU A 167 9.01 -31.54 2.75
N PRO A 168 8.24 -32.50 3.28
CA PRO A 168 8.75 -33.86 3.45
C PRO A 168 9.14 -34.37 2.06
N LYS A 169 10.39 -34.83 1.91
CA LYS A 169 10.80 -35.55 0.70
C LYS A 169 9.83 -36.71 0.52
N THR A 170 8.91 -36.57 -0.42
CA THR A 170 8.15 -37.69 -0.94
C THR A 170 9.19 -38.66 -1.46
N VAL A 171 9.47 -39.69 -0.66
CA VAL A 171 10.10 -40.90 -1.16
C VAL A 171 9.24 -41.27 -2.35
N GLU A 172 9.82 -41.28 -3.55
CA GLU A 172 9.20 -41.87 -4.73
C GLU A 172 8.89 -43.34 -4.41
N SER A 173 7.80 -43.60 -3.69
CA SER A 173 7.14 -44.87 -3.73
C SER A 173 6.54 -44.90 -5.11
N LYS A 174 7.29 -45.56 -6.00
CA LYS A 174 6.86 -46.06 -7.29
C LYS A 174 5.53 -46.79 -7.10
N MET A 175 4.43 -46.07 -7.04
CA MET A 175 3.09 -46.61 -7.10
C MET A 175 2.92 -47.03 -8.55
N GLU A 176 3.26 -48.29 -8.78
CA GLU A 176 2.97 -49.03 -9.99
C GLU A 176 1.46 -48.98 -10.19
N PHE A 177 1.02 -47.98 -10.97
CA PHE A 177 -0.37 -47.80 -11.34
C PHE A 177 -0.74 -48.92 -12.32
N ASP A 178 -1.37 -49.98 -11.81
CA ASP A 178 -1.79 -51.10 -12.64
C ASP A 178 -3.05 -50.72 -13.44
N ILE A 179 -2.81 -50.27 -14.66
CA ILE A 179 -3.83 -49.82 -15.62
C ILE A 179 -4.80 -50.95 -16.03
N ARG A 180 -4.54 -52.20 -15.62
CA ARG A 180 -5.41 -53.36 -15.91
C ARG A 180 -6.63 -53.47 -14.99
N GLU A 181 -6.70 -52.69 -13.91
CA GLU A 181 -7.89 -52.65 -13.04
C GLU A 181 -9.06 -51.84 -13.64
N PHE A 182 -8.78 -51.02 -14.67
CA PHE A 182 -9.73 -50.08 -15.26
C PHE A 182 -10.31 -50.51 -16.62
N VAL A 183 -10.08 -51.75 -17.07
CA VAL A 183 -10.62 -52.32 -18.33
C VAL A 183 -11.43 -53.57 -18.04
#